data_AF-A0A0K0FA81-F1
#
_entry.id   AF-A0A0K0FA81-F1
#
_cell.length_a   1.000
_cell.length_b   1.000
_cell.length_c   1.000
_cell.angle_alpha   90.00
_cell.angle_beta   90.00
_cell.angle_gamma   90.00
#
_symmetry.space_group_name_H-M   'P 1'
#
loop_
_entity.id
_entity.type
_entity.pdbx_description
1 polymer ?
#
loop_
_entity_poly.entity_id
_entity_poly.type
_entity_poly.pdbx_seq_one_letter_code
_entity_poly.pdbx_strand_id
1 'polypeptide(L)'
;MLHDPTFHGVLTTYHKNTYKYFPTDKERYANRTNSRQYDAAFFLMVKTEDAVNDILKLAVLCALDKHCIQPVNWYNCFSHLKRTNISSKKHICYRFDQSILSILLHNANNYDIRNYDSEIYNFAYLGKREKENIEKLKISC
;
A
#
# COMPACT_ATOMS: atom_id res chain seq x y z
N MET A 1 -6.81 -2.08 10.22
CA MET A 1 -6.02 -1.11 11.00
C MET A 1 -4.60 -1.10 10.46
N LEU A 2 -4.18 0.06 9.96
CA LEU A 2 -2.85 0.36 9.46
C LEU A 2 -2.11 1.17 10.52
N HIS A 3 -0.78 1.08 10.53
CA HIS A 3 0.05 1.64 11.61
C HIS A 3 1.09 2.63 11.08
N ASP A 4 1.82 2.27 10.02
CA ASP A 4 2.96 3.06 9.58
C ASP A 4 2.67 3.82 8.27
N PRO A 5 2.69 5.16 8.27
CA PRO A 5 2.56 5.93 7.04
C PRO A 5 3.83 5.81 6.19
N THR A 6 3.64 5.69 4.88
CA THR A 6 4.72 5.78 3.89
C THR A 6 5.02 7.24 3.53
N PHE A 7 6.14 7.47 2.84
CA PHE A 7 6.55 8.80 2.39
C PHE A 7 6.06 9.16 0.97
N HIS A 8 5.03 8.49 0.47
CA HIS A 8 4.43 8.76 -0.85
C HIS A 8 2.90 8.77 -0.79
N GLY A 9 2.27 9.37 -1.82
CA GLY A 9 0.83 9.51 -1.87
C GLY A 9 0.12 8.34 -2.56
N VAL A 10 -1.11 8.02 -2.15
CA VAL A 10 -1.90 6.91 -2.71
C VAL A 10 -2.02 7.02 -4.24
N LEU A 11 -2.47 8.17 -4.76
CA LEU A 11 -2.67 8.32 -6.22
C LEU A 11 -1.36 8.34 -7.02
N THR A 12 -0.25 8.72 -6.38
CA THR A 12 1.06 8.76 -7.05
C THR A 12 1.63 7.37 -7.30
N THR A 13 1.27 6.38 -6.48
CA THR A 13 1.74 4.99 -6.57
C THR A 13 0.70 4.04 -7.16
N TYR A 14 -0.51 4.52 -7.42
CA TYR A 14 -1.61 3.76 -7.99
C TYR A 14 -1.60 3.76 -9.52
N HIS A 15 -1.69 2.59 -10.15
CA HIS A 15 -1.59 2.47 -11.61
C HIS A 15 -2.91 2.83 -12.31
N LYS A 16 -2.85 3.55 -13.44
CA LYS A 16 -4.04 4.02 -14.18
C LYS A 16 -5.01 2.91 -14.59
N ASN A 17 -4.52 1.72 -14.94
CA ASN A 17 -5.36 0.59 -15.34
C ASN A 17 -6.09 -0.03 -14.13
N THR A 18 -5.56 0.15 -12.91
CA THR A 18 -6.17 -0.43 -11.72
C THR A 18 -7.47 0.30 -11.35
N TYR A 19 -7.65 1.57 -11.77
CA TYR A 19 -8.93 2.29 -11.66
C TYR A 19 -10.11 1.59 -12.36
N LYS A 20 -9.85 0.69 -13.33
CA LYS A 20 -10.90 -0.13 -13.96
C LYS A 20 -11.53 -1.11 -12.95
N TYR A 21 -10.74 -1.59 -11.98
CA TYR A 21 -11.19 -2.51 -10.94
C TYR A 21 -11.68 -1.76 -9.71
N PHE A 22 -10.94 -0.73 -9.27
CA PHE A 22 -11.28 0.06 -8.10
C PHE A 22 -11.33 1.56 -8.45
N PRO A 23 -12.49 2.07 -8.89
CA PRO A 23 -12.70 3.50 -9.08
C PRO A 23 -12.66 4.23 -7.73
N THR A 24 -12.24 5.49 -7.74
CA THR A 24 -12.20 6.35 -6.54
C THR A 24 -12.39 7.81 -6.95
N ASP A 25 -12.90 8.63 -6.04
CA ASP A 25 -12.96 10.09 -6.20
C ASP A 25 -11.56 10.70 -5.98
N LYS A 26 -10.95 11.15 -7.08
CA LYS A 26 -9.59 11.71 -7.08
C LYS A 26 -9.51 13.06 -6.37
N GLU A 27 -10.60 13.83 -6.32
CA GLU A 27 -10.61 15.17 -5.72
C GLU A 27 -10.48 15.09 -4.19
N ARG A 28 -10.99 14.02 -3.59
CA ARG A 28 -10.88 13.73 -2.15
C ARG A 28 -9.43 13.58 -1.68
N TYR A 29 -8.50 13.28 -2.58
CA TYR A 29 -7.06 13.16 -2.29
C TYR A 29 -6.30 14.50 -2.40
N ALA A 30 -6.98 15.61 -2.68
CA ALA A 30 -6.34 16.93 -2.67
C ALA A 30 -5.85 17.33 -1.26
N ASN A 31 -6.50 16.82 -0.21
CA ASN A 31 -6.04 16.98 1.17
C ASN A 31 -4.84 16.06 1.46
N ARG A 32 -3.83 16.59 2.13
CA ARG A 32 -2.67 15.86 2.63
C ARG A 32 -3.05 14.60 3.41
N THR A 33 -4.06 14.68 4.28
CA THR A 33 -4.52 13.55 5.10
C THR A 33 -4.94 12.36 4.25
N ASN A 34 -5.81 12.59 3.26
CA ASN A 34 -6.32 11.53 2.40
C ASN A 34 -5.30 11.08 1.36
N SER A 35 -4.39 11.97 0.95
CA SER A 35 -3.30 11.59 0.06
C SER A 35 -2.32 10.61 0.68
N ARG A 36 -2.25 10.52 2.02
CA ARG A 36 -1.26 9.71 2.74
C ARG A 36 -1.50 8.22 2.51
N GLN A 37 -0.46 7.53 2.05
CA GLN A 37 -0.49 6.08 1.92
C GLN A 37 0.18 5.43 3.14
N TYR A 38 -0.35 4.30 3.56
CA TYR A 38 0.17 3.53 4.69
C TYR A 38 0.78 2.22 4.19
N ASP A 39 1.71 1.67 4.97
CA ASP A 39 2.31 0.39 4.67
C ASP A 39 1.25 -0.72 4.80
N ALA A 40 1.35 -1.70 3.91
CA ALA A 40 0.49 -2.88 3.86
C ALA A 40 1.23 -4.17 4.22
N ALA A 41 2.52 -4.09 4.57
CA ALA A 41 3.30 -5.26 4.98
C ALA A 41 2.72 -5.96 6.22
N PHE A 42 2.16 -5.19 7.15
CA PHE A 42 1.47 -5.70 8.33
C PHE A 42 0.25 -4.85 8.65
N PHE A 43 -0.91 -5.48 8.71
CA PHE A 43 -2.15 -4.83 9.12
C PHE A 43 -3.05 -5.80 9.89
N LEU A 44 -3.76 -5.26 10.88
CA LEU A 44 -4.74 -6.02 11.65
C LEU A 44 -6.15 -5.76 11.11
N MET A 45 -6.88 -6.81 10.75
CA MET A 45 -8.28 -6.71 10.33
C MET A 45 -9.16 -7.52 11.27
N VAL A 46 -10.15 -6.87 11.89
CA VAL A 46 -11.19 -7.55 12.66
C VAL A 46 -12.20 -8.14 11.68
N LYS A 47 -12.59 -9.40 11.88
CA LYS A 47 -13.53 -10.10 11.00
C LYS A 47 -14.96 -9.59 11.22
N THR A 48 -15.32 -8.54 10.51
CA THR A 48 -16.71 -8.07 10.36
C THR A 48 -17.19 -8.33 8.94
N GLU A 49 -18.51 -8.26 8.73
CA GLU A 49 -19.10 -8.42 7.39
C GLU A 49 -18.53 -7.39 6.41
N ASP A 50 -18.53 -6.11 6.80
CA ASP A 50 -18.00 -5.01 5.99
C ASP A 50 -16.51 -5.19 5.69
N ALA A 51 -15.69 -5.54 6.70
CA ALA A 51 -14.25 -5.75 6.48
C ALA A 51 -13.99 -6.90 5.50
N VAL A 52 -14.78 -7.97 5.55
CA VAL A 52 -14.65 -9.09 4.65
C VAL A 52 -15.15 -8.74 3.24
N ASN A 53 -16.34 -8.19 3.12
CA ASN A 53 -17.00 -7.97 1.84
C ASN A 53 -16.43 -6.78 1.07
N ASP A 54 -16.13 -5.68 1.75
CA ASP A 54 -15.74 -4.41 1.12
C ASP A 54 -14.24 -4.27 0.95
N ILE A 55 -13.45 -4.99 1.77
CA ILE A 55 -11.98 -4.89 1.74
C ILE A 55 -11.34 -6.23 1.36
N LEU A 56 -11.45 -7.25 2.22
CA LEU A 56 -10.66 -8.48 2.08
C LEU A 56 -10.98 -9.24 0.79
N LYS A 57 -12.27 -9.45 0.51
CA LYS A 57 -12.73 -10.16 -0.68
C LYS A 57 -12.24 -9.49 -1.95
N LEU A 58 -12.35 -8.16 -2.05
CA LEU A 58 -11.91 -7.40 -3.21
C LEU A 58 -10.39 -7.42 -3.37
N ALA A 59 -9.64 -7.27 -2.27
CA ALA A 59 -8.18 -7.37 -2.29
C ALA A 59 -7.71 -8.76 -2.74
N VAL A 60 -8.32 -9.83 -2.22
CA VAL A 60 -8.00 -11.22 -2.59
C VAL A 60 -8.35 -11.48 -4.06
N LEU A 61 -9.52 -11.07 -4.54
CA LEU A 61 -9.89 -11.21 -5.96
C LEU A 61 -8.89 -10.49 -6.87
N CYS A 62 -8.42 -9.30 -6.49
CA CYS A 62 -7.38 -8.59 -7.24
C CYS A 62 -6.05 -9.33 -7.25
N ALA A 63 -5.63 -9.87 -6.10
CA ALA A 63 -4.40 -10.63 -5.96
C ALA A 63 -4.37 -11.88 -6.86
N LEU A 64 -5.53 -12.45 -7.18
CA LEU A 64 -5.69 -13.59 -8.07
C LEU A 64 -5.66 -13.22 -9.56
N ASP A 65 -5.76 -11.94 -9.92
CA ASP A 65 -5.69 -11.46 -11.31
C ASP A 65 -4.44 -10.59 -11.54
N LYS A 66 -3.50 -11.10 -12.34
CA LYS A 66 -2.27 -10.36 -12.71
C LYS A 66 -2.56 -9.00 -13.33
N HIS A 67 -3.68 -8.82 -14.02
CA HIS A 67 -4.05 -7.55 -14.63
C HIS A 67 -4.63 -6.56 -13.63
N CYS A 68 -5.01 -7.01 -12.43
CA CYS A 68 -5.42 -6.18 -11.31
C CYS A 68 -4.25 -5.88 -10.37
N ILE A 69 -3.62 -6.91 -9.80
CA ILE A 69 -2.58 -6.74 -8.77
C ILE A 69 -1.27 -6.18 -9.34
N GLN A 70 -0.94 -6.47 -10.60
CA GLN A 70 0.30 -6.01 -11.22
C GLN A 70 0.09 -5.78 -12.73
N PRO A 71 -0.69 -4.76 -13.13
CA PRO A 71 -1.00 -4.48 -14.54
C PRO A 71 0.24 -4.18 -15.39
N VAL A 72 1.36 -3.82 -14.76
CA VAL A 72 2.67 -3.61 -15.38
C VAL A 72 3.75 -4.20 -14.49
N ASN A 73 4.88 -4.61 -15.07
CA ASN A 73 6.01 -5.12 -14.29
C ASN A 73 6.48 -4.10 -13.25
N TRP A 74 6.65 -4.57 -12.02
CA TRP A 74 7.21 -3.76 -10.96
C TRP A 74 8.66 -3.35 -11.29
N TYR A 75 9.02 -2.14 -10.88
CA TYR A 75 10.36 -1.60 -11.00
C TYR A 75 10.70 -0.75 -9.77
N ASN A 76 11.99 -0.65 -9.48
CA ASN A 76 12.46 0.14 -8.34
C ASN A 76 12.27 1.65 -8.58
N CYS A 77 12.04 2.42 -7.51
CA CYS A 77 11.90 3.87 -7.62
C CYS A 77 13.20 4.57 -8.05
N PHE A 78 14.37 4.01 -7.68
CA PHE A 78 15.68 4.65 -7.90
C PHE A 78 16.01 4.90 -9.38
N SER A 79 15.57 4.03 -10.28
CA SER A 79 15.79 4.18 -11.72
C SER A 79 14.93 5.29 -12.36
N HIS A 80 13.86 5.73 -11.68
CA HIS A 80 12.90 6.70 -12.21
C HIS A 80 12.81 8.01 -11.40
N LEU A 81 13.26 8.00 -10.15
CA LEU A 81 13.35 9.19 -9.29
C LEU A 81 14.64 9.97 -9.61
N LYS A 82 14.47 11.18 -10.14
CA LYS A 82 15.52 12.14 -10.50
C LYS A 82 15.33 13.40 -9.67
N ARG A 83 16.40 14.18 -9.44
CA ARG A 83 16.31 15.48 -8.74
C ARG A 83 15.23 16.41 -9.31
N THR A 84 15.01 16.35 -10.62
CA THR A 84 14.02 17.16 -11.34
C THR A 84 12.57 16.71 -11.13
N ASN A 85 12.33 15.52 -10.55
CA ASN A 85 10.98 14.96 -10.38
C ASN A 85 10.69 14.47 -8.95
N ILE A 86 11.49 14.89 -7.96
CA ILE A 86 11.30 14.54 -6.54
C ILE A 86 9.87 14.86 -6.05
N SER A 87 9.27 15.95 -6.55
CA SER A 87 7.90 16.35 -6.23
C SER A 87 6.89 15.98 -7.32
N SER A 88 7.21 14.99 -8.18
CA SER A 88 6.32 14.60 -9.26
C SER A 88 5.00 14.06 -8.70
N LYS A 89 3.91 14.71 -9.13
CA LYS A 89 2.54 14.26 -8.90
C LYS A 89 2.15 13.06 -9.80
N LYS A 90 3.06 12.63 -10.69
CA LYS A 90 2.89 11.51 -11.63
C LYS A 90 3.77 10.33 -11.24
N HIS A 91 3.31 9.13 -11.62
CA HIS A 91 3.84 7.82 -11.24
C HIS A 91 5.37 7.69 -11.35
N ILE A 92 6.03 7.70 -10.20
CA ILE A 92 7.49 7.48 -10.12
C ILE A 92 7.79 6.02 -9.80
N CYS A 93 6.95 5.37 -9.00
CA CYS A 93 7.01 3.93 -8.74
C CYS A 93 5.69 3.41 -8.21
N TYR A 94 5.31 2.22 -8.66
CA TYR A 94 4.05 1.58 -8.26
C TYR A 94 4.22 0.82 -6.94
N ARG A 95 3.19 0.90 -6.10
CA ARG A 95 3.04 0.15 -4.86
C ARG A 95 1.67 -0.51 -4.87
N PHE A 96 1.56 -1.62 -5.59
CA PHE A 96 0.26 -2.12 -6.00
C PHE A 96 -0.62 -2.54 -4.82
N ASP A 97 -0.15 -3.45 -3.99
CA ASP A 97 -0.80 -3.92 -2.76
C ASP A 97 -1.17 -2.76 -1.82
N GLN A 98 -0.21 -1.91 -1.48
CA GLN A 98 -0.41 -0.74 -0.61
C GLN A 98 -1.46 0.22 -1.19
N SER A 99 -1.44 0.47 -2.51
CA SER A 99 -2.34 1.44 -3.14
C SER A 99 -3.75 0.89 -3.29
N ILE A 100 -3.90 -0.39 -3.67
CA ILE A 100 -5.19 -1.08 -3.74
C ILE A 100 -5.87 -1.08 -2.38
N LEU A 101 -5.16 -1.51 -1.33
CA LEU A 101 -5.72 -1.52 0.03
C LEU A 101 -6.10 -0.13 0.51
N SER A 102 -5.26 0.88 0.23
CA SER A 102 -5.59 2.27 0.58
C SER A 102 -6.87 2.73 -0.12
N ILE A 103 -7.02 2.47 -1.43
CA ILE A 103 -8.21 2.85 -2.20
C ILE A 103 -9.47 2.17 -1.66
N LEU A 104 -9.40 0.86 -1.40
CA LEU A 104 -10.52 0.11 -0.83
C LEU A 104 -10.95 0.69 0.52
N LEU A 105 -9.98 0.94 1.41
CA LEU A 105 -10.24 1.52 2.73
C LEU A 105 -10.81 2.94 2.63
N HIS A 106 -10.25 3.80 1.78
CA HIS A 106 -10.77 5.15 1.55
C HIS A 106 -12.22 5.11 1.06
N ASN A 107 -12.51 4.28 0.06
CA ASN A 107 -13.86 4.16 -0.50
C ASN A 107 -14.87 3.66 0.55
N ALA A 108 -14.53 2.59 1.27
CA ALA A 108 -15.42 1.99 2.28
C ALA A 108 -15.65 2.88 3.50
N ASN A 109 -14.69 3.77 3.82
CA ASN A 109 -14.74 4.62 5.01
C ASN A 109 -15.01 6.10 4.70
N ASN A 110 -15.54 6.42 3.51
CA ASN A 110 -15.83 7.80 3.09
C ASN A 110 -14.62 8.75 3.26
N TYR A 111 -13.43 8.24 2.97
CA TYR A 111 -12.15 8.93 3.09
C TYR A 111 -11.78 9.40 4.50
N ASP A 112 -12.45 8.89 5.54
CA ASP A 112 -12.06 9.17 6.92
C ASP A 112 -11.03 8.16 7.41
N ILE A 113 -9.76 8.59 7.41
CA ILE A 113 -8.63 7.72 7.78
C ILE A 113 -8.71 7.23 9.23
N ARG A 114 -9.43 7.94 10.11
CA ARG A 114 -9.53 7.60 11.54
C ARG A 114 -10.26 6.28 11.78
N ASN A 115 -10.98 5.79 10.78
CA ASN A 115 -11.68 4.51 10.86
C ASN A 115 -10.77 3.30 10.65
N TYR A 116 -9.56 3.49 10.13
CA TYR A 116 -8.65 2.39 9.80
C TYR A 116 -7.17 2.68 10.02
N ASP A 117 -6.77 3.90 10.35
CA ASP A 117 -5.46 4.24 10.90
C ASP A 117 -5.51 4.14 12.43
N SER A 118 -4.48 3.53 13.00
CA SER A 118 -4.29 3.47 14.45
C SER A 118 -3.61 4.70 15.04
N GLU A 119 -2.89 5.47 14.22
CA GLU A 119 -1.95 6.52 14.65
C GLU A 119 -0.86 6.02 15.63
N ILE A 120 -0.67 4.70 15.76
CA ILE A 120 0.39 4.12 16.58
C ILE A 120 1.69 4.15 15.79
N TYR A 121 2.53 5.12 16.10
CA TYR A 121 3.87 5.24 15.53
C TYR A 121 4.83 4.22 16.14
N ASN A 122 5.72 3.66 15.33
CA ASN A 122 6.70 2.65 15.75
C ASN A 122 6.06 1.38 16.33
N PHE A 123 4.89 0.99 15.80
CA PHE A 123 4.15 -0.19 16.26
C PHE A 123 4.99 -1.47 16.24
N ALA A 124 5.87 -1.62 15.24
CA ALA A 124 6.78 -2.74 15.13
C ALA A 124 8.19 -2.26 14.79
N TYR A 125 9.19 -2.83 15.47
CA TYR A 125 10.58 -2.73 15.05
C TYR A 125 10.90 -3.90 14.12
N LEU A 126 10.97 -3.63 12.82
CA LEU A 126 11.54 -4.57 11.85
C LEU A 126 13.06 -4.50 11.96
N GLY A 127 13.63 -5.28 12.88
CA GLY A 127 15.07 -5.45 12.96
C GLY A 127 15.61 -5.93 11.62
N LYS A 128 16.52 -5.18 11.01
CA LYS A 128 17.41 -5.77 10.03
C LYS A 128 18.22 -6.79 10.82
N ARG A 129 17.93 -8.09 10.66
CA ARG A 129 19.00 -9.06 10.90
C ARG A 129 20.14 -8.58 10.02
N GLU A 130 21.26 -8.18 10.64
CA GLU A 130 22.53 -8.20 9.92
C GLU A 130 22.56 -9.52 9.15
N LYS A 131 23.05 -9.51 7.91
CA LYS A 131 23.22 -10.75 7.15
C LYS A 131 24.07 -11.68 8.02
N GLU A 132 23.44 -12.52 8.84
CA GLU A 132 24.09 -13.66 9.44
C GLU A 132 24.53 -14.45 8.23
N ASN A 133 25.85 -14.50 8.04
CA ASN A 133 26.46 -15.24 6.97
C ASN A 133 25.79 -16.62 6.97
N ILE A 134 25.07 -16.95 5.91
CA ILE A 134 24.32 -18.21 5.79
C ILE A 134 25.26 -19.40 6.04
N GLU A 135 26.57 -19.22 5.78
CA GLU A 135 27.66 -20.15 6.09
C GLU A 135 27.87 -20.45 7.59
N LYS A 136 27.41 -19.58 8.51
CA LYS A 136 27.51 -19.80 9.96
C LYS A 136 26.35 -20.59 10.54
N LEU A 137 25.26 -20.77 9.78
CA LEU A 137 24.19 -21.69 10.14
C LEU A 137 24.69 -23.11 9.85
N LYS A 138 25.48 -23.68 10.77
CA LYS A 138 25.75 -25.11 10.79
C LYS A 138 24.41 -25.81 10.92
N ILE A 139 23.91 -26.33 9.81
CA ILE A 139 22.81 -27.29 9.79
C ILE A 139 23.40 -28.57 10.39
N SER A 140 23.18 -28.78 11.70
CA SER A 140 23.19 -30.15 12.23
C SER A 140 21.83 -30.75 11.92
N CYS A 141 21.77 -31.56 10.87
CA CYS A 141 20.73 -32.58 10.74
C CYS A 141 21.04 -33.74 11.68
#